data_AF-A0AA88WYP2-F1
#
_entry.id   AF-A0AA88WYP2-F1
#
_cell.length_a   1.000
_cell.length_b   1.000
_cell.length_c   1.000
_cell.angle_alpha   90.00
_cell.angle_beta   90.00
_cell.angle_gamma   90.00
#
_symmetry.space_group_name_H-M   'P 1'
#
loop_
_entity.id
_entity.type
_entity.pdbx_description
1 polymer ?
#
loop_
_entity_poly.entity_id
_entity_poly.type
_entity_poly.pdbx_seq_one_letter_code
_entity_poly.pdbx_strand_id
1 'polypeptide(L)'
;MAEVTDVDKLYLCNDRISEATDKSRNEREFKYIIAAAKQGSVKARQLAAQLIPRFFKYFPKLAEEAIDQHLNLGADEDRGVGETGSQCSDVVPRFGLSC
;
A
#
# COMPACT_ATOMS: atom_id res chain seq x y z
N MET A 1 -3.18 17.79 21.89
CA MET A 1 -3.97 16.70 21.28
C MET A 1 -3.01 15.93 20.39
N ALA A 2 -2.78 14.64 20.65
CA ALA A 2 -1.84 13.86 19.86
C ALA A 2 -2.33 13.78 18.42
N GLU A 3 -1.51 14.24 17.47
CA GLU A 3 -1.80 14.06 16.05
C GLU A 3 -1.79 12.57 15.75
N VAL A 4 -2.95 12.02 15.38
CA VAL A 4 -3.07 10.63 14.99
C VAL A 4 -2.37 10.47 13.64
N THR A 5 -1.13 10.01 13.68
CA THR A 5 -0.31 9.74 12.49
C THR A 5 -0.93 8.62 11.66
N ASP A 6 -0.61 8.57 10.36
CA ASP A 6 -1.08 7.47 9.49
C ASP A 6 -0.64 6.09 9.98
N VAL A 7 0.49 6.02 10.69
CA VAL A 7 1.00 4.81 11.32
C VAL A 7 0.02 4.31 12.39
N ASP A 8 -0.47 5.20 13.25
CA ASP A 8 -1.42 4.84 14.32
C ASP A 8 -2.74 4.29 13.74
N LYS A 9 -3.24 4.93 12.68
CA LYS A 9 -4.44 4.48 11.97
C LYS A 9 -4.23 3.13 11.28
N LEU A 10 -3.06 2.88 10.72
CA LEU A 10 -2.71 1.58 10.13
C LEU A 10 -2.74 0.46 11.18
N TYR A 11 -2.25 0.72 12.40
CA TYR A 11 -2.34 -0.23 13.51
C TYR A 11 -3.79 -0.50 13.91
N LEU A 12 -4.62 0.54 14.04
CA LEU A 12 -6.05 0.42 14.30
C LEU A 12 -6.79 -0.37 13.21
N CYS A 13 -6.52 -0.07 11.93
CA CYS A 13 -7.13 -0.79 10.82
C CYS A 13 -6.71 -2.27 10.81
N ASN A 14 -5.44 -2.56 11.05
CA ASN A 14 -4.95 -3.94 11.17
C ASN A 14 -5.69 -4.70 12.27
N ASP A 15 -5.77 -4.12 13.47
CA ASP A 15 -6.43 -4.74 14.62
C ASP A 15 -7.91 -5.03 14.31
N ARG A 16 -8.64 -4.06 13.75
CA ARG A 16 -10.04 -4.24 13.32
C ARG A 16 -10.22 -5.31 12.25
N ILE A 17 -9.34 -5.38 11.26
CA ILE A 17 -9.42 -6.44 10.22
C ILE A 17 -9.06 -7.80 10.81
N SER A 18 -8.14 -7.85 11.77
CA SER A 18 -7.70 -9.09 12.43
C SER A 18 -8.75 -9.62 13.42
N GLU A 19 -9.42 -8.72 14.14
CA GLU A 19 -10.50 -9.04 15.08
C GLU A 19 -11.83 -9.35 14.35
N ALA A 20 -12.06 -8.75 13.18
CA ALA A 20 -13.26 -9.03 12.39
C ALA A 20 -13.34 -10.50 11.98
N THR A 21 -14.43 -11.16 12.39
CA THR A 21 -14.76 -12.53 11.97
C THR A 21 -14.96 -12.62 10.46
N ASP A 22 -15.57 -11.58 9.87
CA ASP A 22 -15.86 -11.49 8.44
C ASP A 22 -14.96 -10.43 7.78
N LYS A 23 -13.74 -10.84 7.46
CA LYS A 23 -12.71 -9.97 6.87
C LYS A 23 -13.20 -9.35 5.58
N SER A 24 -13.94 -10.09 4.75
CA SER A 24 -14.40 -9.62 3.44
C SER A 24 -15.30 -8.38 3.50
N ARG A 25 -15.88 -8.03 4.65
CA ARG A 25 -16.68 -6.80 4.84
C ARG A 25 -15.85 -5.57 5.24
N ASN A 26 -14.57 -5.74 5.58
CA ASN A 26 -13.67 -4.66 6.01
C ASN A 26 -12.90 -4.02 4.83
N GLU A 27 -13.53 -3.95 3.66
CA GLU A 27 -12.98 -3.32 2.46
C GLU A 27 -12.61 -1.85 2.67
N ARG A 28 -13.36 -1.14 3.52
CA ARG A 28 -13.10 0.27 3.85
C ARG A 28 -11.78 0.46 4.60
N GLU A 29 -11.52 -0.36 5.60
CA GLU A 29 -10.26 -0.30 6.35
C GLU A 29 -9.09 -0.70 5.44
N PHE A 30 -9.28 -1.70 4.57
CA PHE A 30 -8.24 -2.10 3.62
C PHE A 30 -7.92 -0.99 2.61
N LYS A 31 -8.93 -0.29 2.08
CA LYS A 31 -8.72 0.91 1.23
C LYS A 31 -7.98 2.02 1.96
N TYR A 32 -8.21 2.19 3.27
CA TYR A 32 -7.45 3.15 4.07
C TYR A 32 -5.96 2.76 4.12
N ILE A 33 -5.65 1.48 4.31
CA ILE A 33 -4.26 0.97 4.29
C ILE A 33 -3.59 1.27 2.94
N ILE A 34 -4.28 1.06 1.82
CA ILE A 34 -3.78 1.34 0.47
C ILE A 34 -3.54 2.85 0.28
N ALA A 35 -4.48 3.70 0.72
CA ALA A 35 -4.34 5.15 0.63
C ALA A 35 -3.16 5.67 1.48
N ALA A 36 -2.96 5.10 2.66
CA ALA A 36 -1.82 5.38 3.53
C ALA A 36 -0.49 4.86 2.94
N ALA A 37 -0.51 3.76 2.19
CA ALA A 37 0.63 3.33 1.37
C ALA A 37 0.98 4.36 0.27
N LYS A 38 0.00 5.05 -0.32
CA LYS A 38 0.27 6.07 -1.34
C LYS A 38 0.77 7.38 -0.76
N GLN A 39 0.07 7.91 0.25
CA GLN A 39 0.23 9.29 0.72
C GLN A 39 0.79 9.40 2.15
N GLY A 40 0.90 8.29 2.88
CA GLY A 40 1.38 8.28 4.25
C GLY A 40 2.90 8.43 4.36
N SER A 41 3.35 8.57 5.61
CA SER A 41 4.78 8.64 5.96
C SER A 41 5.57 7.38 5.55
N VAL A 42 6.89 7.49 5.41
CA VAL A 42 7.79 6.35 5.09
C VAL A 42 7.52 5.13 5.98
N LYS A 43 7.35 5.33 7.30
CA LYS A 43 7.00 4.26 8.23
C LYS A 43 5.62 3.64 7.98
N ALA A 44 4.64 4.46 7.63
CA ALA A 44 3.28 4.02 7.30
C ALA A 44 3.26 3.17 6.03
N ARG A 45 4.04 3.58 5.03
CA ARG A 45 4.23 2.89 3.76
C ARG A 45 4.86 1.51 3.95
N GLN A 46 5.95 1.42 4.73
CA GLN A 46 6.61 0.15 5.05
C GLN A 46 5.68 -0.80 5.81
N LEU A 47 4.87 -0.28 6.74
CA LEU A 47 3.89 -1.08 7.46
C LEU A 47 2.78 -1.59 6.52
N ALA A 48 2.22 -0.70 5.69
CA ALA A 48 1.22 -1.05 4.69
C ALA A 48 1.74 -2.09 3.70
N ALA A 49 3.01 -1.98 3.28
CA ALA A 49 3.69 -2.94 2.42
C ALA A 49 3.74 -4.37 2.99
N GLN A 50 3.77 -4.51 4.32
CA GLN A 50 3.67 -5.81 4.98
C GLN A 50 2.22 -6.29 5.15
N LEU A 51 1.29 -5.35 5.31
CA LEU A 51 -0.14 -5.63 5.53
C LEU A 51 -0.87 -6.06 4.26
N ILE A 52 -0.58 -5.39 3.13
CA ILE A 52 -1.17 -5.64 1.81
C ILE A 52 -1.12 -7.15 1.44
N PRO A 53 0.05 -7.82 1.39
CA PRO A 53 0.12 -9.23 1.03
C PRO A 53 -0.53 -10.15 2.06
N ARG A 54 -0.63 -9.74 3.35
CA ARG A 54 -1.25 -10.54 4.41
C ARG A 54 -2.77 -10.64 4.26
N PHE A 55 -3.42 -9.57 3.81
CA PHE A 55 -4.89 -9.52 3.66
C PHE A 55 -5.37 -9.88 2.26
N PHE A 56 -4.45 -10.04 1.30
CA PHE A 56 -4.73 -10.36 -0.09
C PHE A 56 -5.68 -11.54 -0.32
N LYS A 57 -5.49 -12.62 0.45
CA LYS A 57 -6.30 -13.85 0.35
C LYS A 57 -7.78 -13.68 0.68
N TYR A 58 -8.16 -12.56 1.32
CA TYR A 58 -9.55 -12.28 1.68
C TYR A 58 -10.24 -11.28 0.75
N PHE A 59 -9.45 -10.55 -0.06
CA PHE A 59 -9.95 -9.45 -0.89
C PHE A 59 -9.37 -9.50 -2.31
N PRO A 60 -9.77 -10.48 -3.14
CA PRO A 60 -9.32 -10.55 -4.54
C PRO A 60 -9.78 -9.34 -5.38
N LYS A 61 -10.80 -8.59 -4.95
CA LYS A 61 -11.30 -7.40 -5.66
C LYS A 61 -10.44 -6.15 -5.47
N LEU A 62 -9.73 -6.03 -4.34
CA LEU A 62 -8.89 -4.87 -3.98
C LEU A 62 -7.41 -5.20 -4.08
N ALA A 63 -7.12 -6.49 -4.26
CA ALA A 63 -5.81 -7.06 -4.48
C ALA A 63 -5.01 -6.32 -5.57
N GLU A 64 -5.57 -6.18 -6.76
CA GLU A 64 -4.89 -5.57 -7.91
C GLU A 64 -4.42 -4.14 -7.61
N GLU A 65 -5.32 -3.29 -7.08
CA GLU A 65 -5.01 -1.92 -6.68
C GLU A 65 -3.95 -1.89 -5.56
N ALA A 66 -4.03 -2.81 -4.59
CA ALA A 66 -3.07 -2.86 -3.50
C ALA A 66 -1.67 -3.30 -3.97
N ILE A 67 -1.56 -4.24 -4.92
CA ILE A 67 -0.29 -4.63 -5.55
C ILE A 67 0.33 -3.45 -6.29
N ASP A 68 -0.46 -2.74 -7.10
CA ASP A 68 0.01 -1.59 -7.85
C ASP A 68 0.62 -0.53 -6.92
N GLN A 69 -0.09 -0.21 -5.83
CA GLN A 69 0.42 0.73 -4.83
C GLN A 69 1.64 0.18 -4.07
N HIS A 70 1.71 -1.12 -3.80
CA HIS A 70 2.85 -1.76 -3.16
C HIS A 70 4.10 -1.79 -4.06
N LEU A 71 3.95 -2.04 -5.35
CA LEU A 71 5.03 -2.00 -6.34
C LEU A 71 5.58 -0.58 -6.49
N ASN A 72 4.70 0.42 -6.49
CA ASN A 72 5.09 1.83 -6.50
C ASN A 72 5.92 2.22 -5.26
N LEU A 73 5.68 1.60 -4.11
CA LEU A 73 6.47 1.83 -2.90
C LEU A 73 7.88 1.23 -2.97
N GLY A 74 8.03 0.03 -3.53
CA GLY A 74 9.32 -0.63 -3.68
C GLY A 74 10.26 0.09 -4.65
N ALA A 75 9.71 0.87 -5.58
CA ALA A 75 10.50 1.67 -6.51
C ALA A 75 11.16 2.93 -5.88
N ASP A 76 10.75 3.31 -4.67
CA ASP A 76 11.26 4.50 -3.95
C ASP A 76 12.43 4.16 -2.99
N GLU A 77 12.72 2.87 -2.75
CA GLU A 77 13.78 2.42 -1.82
C GLU A 77 15.15 2.18 -2.50
N ASP A 78 15.40 2.79 -3.66
CA ASP A 78 16.73 2.89 -4.27
C ASP A 78 16.91 4.20 -5.06
N ARG A 79 16.75 5.35 -4.39
CA ARG A 79 17.30 6.62 -4.89
C ARG A 79 18.07 7.34 -3.80
N GLY A 80 19.24 6.80 -3.51
CA GLY A 80 20.37 7.65 -3.20
C GLY A 80 20.64 8.56 -4.39
N VAL A 81 20.56 9.88 -4.14
CA VAL A 81 21.10 10.97 -4.98
C VAL A 81 20.29 11.35 -6.24
N GLY A 82 19.97 12.64 -6.30
CA GLY A 82 19.87 13.36 -7.57
C GLY A 82 18.49 13.41 -8.22
N GLU A 83 17.99 14.65 -8.29
CA GLU A 83 17.25 15.17 -9.44
C GLU A 83 15.73 14.95 -9.47
N THR A 84 15.08 16.12 -9.40
CA THR A 84 13.70 16.46 -9.75
C THR A 84 13.01 15.50 -10.70
N GLY A 85 11.95 14.85 -10.24
CA GLY A 85 11.09 14.02 -11.06
C GLY A 85 9.69 13.95 -10.51
N SER A 86 8.92 15.04 -10.68
CA SER A 86 7.47 14.96 -10.72
C SER A 86 7.11 13.98 -11.85
N GLN A 87 6.63 12.79 -11.51
CA GLN A 87 6.08 11.86 -12.49
C GLN A 87 4.60 11.68 -12.20
N CYS A 88 3.83 12.54 -12.86
CA CYS A 88 2.50 12.18 -13.35
C CYS A 88 2.63 10.96 -14.27
N SER A 89 1.60 10.12 -14.23
CA SER A 89 1.18 9.13 -15.22
C SER A 89 1.99 9.12 -16.52
N ASP A 90 2.70 8.03 -16.80
CA ASP A 90 2.62 7.26 -18.05
C ASP A 90 3.77 6.23 -18.13
N VAL A 91 3.46 5.10 -18.77
CA VAL A 91 4.39 4.10 -19.37
C VAL A 91 4.82 2.85 -18.56
N VAL A 92 3.88 1.91 -18.42
CA VAL A 92 4.13 0.50 -18.82
C VAL A 92 4.42 0.55 -20.34
N PRO A 93 5.52 -0.02 -20.91
CA PRO A 93 5.68 -1.48 -21.03
C PRO A 93 7.13 -2.03 -21.16
N ARG A 94 7.42 -3.23 -20.61
CA ARG A 94 8.11 -4.31 -21.35
C ARG A 94 8.15 -5.64 -20.61
N PHE A 95 7.04 -6.37 -20.67
CA PHE A 95 7.15 -7.82 -20.86
C PHE A 95 7.70 -8.02 -22.28
N GLY A 96 9.03 -8.09 -22.40
CA GLY A 96 9.74 -8.36 -23.64
C GLY A 96 10.17 -9.82 -23.67
N LEU A 97 9.32 -10.64 -24.28
CA LEU A 97 9.62 -12.00 -24.75
C LEU A 97 10.97 -12.10 -25.48
N SER A 98 11.62 -13.25 -25.30
CA SER A 98 12.24 -14.08 -26.35
C SER A 98 13.19 -13.42 -27.35
N CYS A 99 14.48 -13.77 -27.25
CA CYS A 99 15.21 -14.56 -28.25
C CYS A 99 16.43 -15.19 -27.55
#